data_AF-A0A533BCD3-F1
#
_entry.id   AF-A0A533BCD3-F1
#
_cell.length_a   1.000
_cell.length_b   1.000
_cell.length_c   1.000
_cell.angle_alpha   90.00
_cell.angle_beta   90.00
_cell.angle_gamma   90.00
#
_symmetry.space_group_name_H-M   'P 1'
#
loop_
_entity.id
_entity.type
_entity.pdbx_description
1 polymer ?
#
loop_
_entity_poly.entity_id
_entity_poly.type
_entity_poly.pdbx_seq_one_letter_code
_entity_poly.pdbx_strand_id
1 'polypeptide(L)'
;MSKLRQTKDGLLIPSSLLKGLTGPVSVQREGNVLFIESEQRRTARRRVARMVQRLRQAAKGLKNLTTATIAREVAAVRRKRAGHR
;
A
#
# COMPACT_ATOMS: atom_id res chain seq x y z
N MET A 1 26.55 -7.68 -19.47
CA MET A 1 25.32 -8.12 -18.80
C MET A 1 25.65 -9.32 -17.92
N SER A 2 25.34 -9.27 -16.63
CA SER A 2 25.53 -10.41 -15.74
C SER A 2 24.55 -11.53 -16.13
N LYS A 3 25.04 -12.63 -16.70
CA LYS A 3 24.21 -13.78 -17.09
C LYS A 3 23.69 -14.44 -15.82
N LEU A 4 22.40 -14.29 -15.55
CA LEU A 4 21.71 -15.10 -14.55
C LEU A 4 21.85 -16.58 -14.94
N ARG A 5 22.29 -17.42 -14.00
CA ARG A 5 22.46 -18.86 -14.22
C ARG A 5 21.28 -19.60 -13.60
N GLN A 6 20.59 -20.40 -14.40
CA GLN A 6 19.54 -21.28 -13.92
C GLN A 6 20.15 -22.67 -13.70
N THR A 7 19.94 -23.24 -12.52
CA THR A 7 20.37 -24.58 -12.12
C THR A 7 19.14 -25.46 -11.86
N LYS A 8 19.36 -26.75 -11.61
CA LYS A 8 18.27 -27.67 -11.19
C LYS A 8 17.63 -27.25 -9.86
N ASP A 9 18.39 -26.56 -9.01
CA ASP A 9 17.97 -26.13 -7.68
C ASP A 9 17.37 -24.71 -7.68
N GLY A 10 17.47 -23.96 -8.78
CA GLY A 10 16.87 -22.62 -8.89
C GLY A 10 17.69 -21.61 -9.68
N LEU A 11 17.56 -20.33 -9.33
CA LEU A 11 18.24 -19.21 -9.99
C LEU A 11 19.44 -18.76 -9.15
N LEU A 12 20.65 -18.86 -9.71
CA LEU A 12 21.83 -18.22 -9.15
C LEU A 12 21.82 -16.73 -9.51
N ILE A 13 21.63 -15.90 -8.49
CA ILE A 13 21.66 -14.45 -8.60
C ILE A 13 23.03 -13.96 -8.12
N PRO A 14 23.84 -13.34 -8.99
CA PRO A 14 25.12 -12.79 -8.57
C PRO A 14 24.95 -11.75 -7.47
N SER A 15 25.75 -11.85 -6.40
CA SER A 15 25.68 -10.96 -5.24
C SER A 15 25.89 -9.49 -5.60
N SER A 16 26.61 -9.21 -6.69
CA SER A 16 26.77 -7.86 -7.25
C SER A 16 25.44 -7.21 -7.64
N LEU A 17 24.44 -8.00 -8.06
CA LEU A 17 23.08 -7.51 -8.35
C LEU A 17 22.26 -7.23 -7.08
N LEU A 18 22.69 -7.77 -5.95
CA LEU A 18 22.06 -7.55 -4.64
C LEU A 18 22.79 -6.49 -3.81
N LYS A 19 23.75 -5.76 -4.42
CA LYS A 19 24.52 -4.72 -3.75
C LYS A 19 23.57 -3.67 -3.15
N GLY A 20 23.72 -3.39 -1.85
CA GLY A 20 22.86 -2.47 -1.11
C GLY A 20 21.69 -3.13 -0.38
N LEU A 21 21.43 -4.43 -0.61
CA LEU A 21 20.57 -5.23 0.26
C LEU A 21 21.42 -5.79 1.41
N THR A 22 21.42 -5.11 2.54
CA THR A 22 22.13 -5.55 3.75
C THR A 22 21.17 -6.20 4.74
N GLY A 23 21.49 -7.40 5.23
CA GLY A 23 20.69 -8.13 6.21
C GLY A 23 19.63 -9.05 5.59
N PRO A 24 18.64 -9.50 6.38
CA PRO A 24 17.55 -10.34 5.90
C PRO A 24 16.79 -9.70 4.74
N VAL A 25 16.55 -10.50 3.70
CA VAL A 25 15.78 -10.10 2.53
C VAL A 25 14.48 -10.89 2.46
N SER A 26 13.44 -10.25 1.96
CA SER A 26 12.21 -10.92 1.59
C SER A 26 12.18 -11.15 0.09
N VAL A 27 11.78 -12.36 -0.29
CA VAL A 27 11.56 -12.74 -1.69
C VAL A 27 10.07 -12.96 -1.89
N GLN A 28 9.51 -12.31 -2.91
CA GLN A 28 8.12 -12.48 -3.32
C GLN A 28 8.06 -12.68 -4.83
N ARG A 29 7.23 -13.63 -5.28
CA ARG A 29 6.95 -13.83 -6.71
C ARG A 29 5.60 -13.21 -7.05
N GLU A 30 5.56 -12.48 -8.15
CA GLU A 30 4.32 -12.00 -8.76
C GLU A 30 4.40 -12.24 -10.26
N GLY A 31 3.58 -13.17 -10.77
CA GLY A 31 3.69 -13.67 -12.14
C GLY A 31 5.07 -14.24 -12.46
N ASN A 32 5.73 -13.67 -13.47
CA ASN A 32 7.09 -14.03 -13.91
C ASN A 32 8.17 -13.11 -13.33
N VAL A 33 7.83 -12.25 -12.38
CA VAL A 33 8.75 -11.31 -11.74
C VAL A 33 9.05 -11.76 -10.31
N LEU A 34 10.33 -11.75 -9.96
CA LEU A 34 10.79 -11.98 -8.60
C LEU A 34 11.18 -10.64 -7.97
N PHE A 35 10.52 -10.29 -6.87
CA PHE A 35 10.84 -9.13 -6.06
C PHE A 35 11.72 -9.55 -4.91
N ILE A 36 12.93 -8.99 -4.85
CA ILE A 36 13.86 -9.15 -3.73
C ILE A 36 14.06 -7.78 -3.11
N GLU A 37 13.69 -7.64 -1.84
CA GLU A 37 13.80 -6.38 -1.11
C GLU A 37 14.24 -6.63 0.34
N SER A 38 14.84 -5.62 0.98
CA SER A 38 15.12 -5.70 2.41
C SER A 38 13.82 -5.74 3.21
N GLU A 39 13.83 -6.39 4.37
CA GLU A 39 12.63 -6.45 5.22
C GLU A 39 12.12 -5.07 5.65
N GLN A 40 13.04 -4.13 5.87
CA GLN A 40 12.72 -2.74 6.15
C GLN A 40 11.92 -2.11 5.00
N ARG A 41 12.37 -2.32 3.75
CA ARG A 41 11.69 -1.80 2.56
C ARG A 41 10.33 -2.46 2.35
N ARG A 42 10.23 -3.77 2.56
CA ARG A 42 8.95 -4.50 2.55
C ARG A 42 7.95 -3.92 3.55
N THR A 43 8.41 -3.63 4.76
CA THR A 43 7.58 -3.06 5.83
C THR A 43 7.08 -1.67 5.47
N ALA A 44 7.97 -0.80 4.97
CA ALA A 44 7.62 0.52 4.48
C ALA A 44 6.62 0.45 3.31
N ARG A 45 6.85 -0.42 2.32
CA ARG A 45 5.95 -0.65 1.19
C ARG A 45 4.56 -1.08 1.64
N ARG A 46 4.46 -2.04 2.57
CA ARG A 46 3.19 -2.49 3.15
C ARG A 46 2.47 -1.39 3.93
N ARG A 47 3.21 -0.52 4.61
CA ARG A 47 2.62 0.64 5.30
C ARG A 47 2.01 1.61 4.29
N VAL A 48 2.74 1.97 3.24
CA VAL A 48 2.24 2.86 2.17
C VAL A 48 1.03 2.26 1.47
N ALA A 49 1.07 0.97 1.11
CA ALA A 49 -0.07 0.29 0.47
C ALA A 49 -1.35 0.40 1.31
N ARG A 50 -1.24 0.19 2.64
CA ARG A 50 -2.37 0.36 3.58
C ARG A 50 -2.88 1.81 3.63
N MET A 51 -1.97 2.80 3.60
CA MET A 51 -2.36 4.22 3.57
C MET A 51 -3.11 4.56 2.28
N VAL A 52 -2.60 4.13 1.13
CA VAL A 52 -3.25 4.32 -0.18
C VAL A 52 -4.62 3.63 -0.22
N GLN A 53 -4.74 2.42 0.33
CA GLN A 53 -6.02 1.73 0.40
C GLN A 53 -7.03 2.51 1.24
N ARG A 54 -6.64 3.02 2.41
CA ARG A 54 -7.51 3.85 3.25
C ARG A 54 -7.95 5.13 2.52
N LEU A 55 -7.03 5.80 1.82
CA LEU A 55 -7.34 6.98 1.02
C LEU A 55 -8.34 6.68 -0.09
N ARG A 56 -8.16 5.56 -0.81
CA ARG A 56 -9.11 5.12 -1.85
C ARG A 56 -10.50 4.83 -1.29
N GLN A 57 -10.58 4.19 -0.13
CA GLN A 57 -11.86 3.92 0.53
C GLN A 57 -12.55 5.20 0.99
N ALA A 58 -11.80 6.14 1.59
CA ALA A 58 -12.33 7.45 1.95
C ALA A 58 -12.84 8.21 0.72
N ALA A 59 -12.06 8.27 -0.36
CA ALA A 59 -12.46 8.92 -1.61
C ALA A 59 -13.70 8.28 -2.24
N LYS A 60 -13.85 6.94 -2.16
CA LYS A 60 -15.07 6.25 -2.60
C LYS A 60 -16.29 6.66 -1.77
N GLY A 61 -16.14 6.77 -0.46
CA GLY A 61 -17.19 7.29 0.42
C GLY A 61 -17.57 8.74 0.08
N LEU A 62 -16.58 9.57 -0.25
CA LEU A 62 -16.81 10.96 -0.63
C LEU A 62 -17.45 11.12 -2.02
N LYS A 63 -17.17 10.23 -2.99
CA LYS A 63 -17.84 10.24 -4.30
C LYS A 63 -19.36 10.06 -4.20
N ASN A 64 -19.84 9.46 -3.11
CA ASN A 64 -21.26 9.26 -2.86
C ASN A 64 -21.89 10.38 -2.01
N LEU A 65 -21.12 11.43 -1.64
CA LEU A 65 -21.67 12.61 -0.94
C LEU A 65 -22.34 13.53 -1.95
N THR A 66 -23.68 13.52 -1.92
CA THR A 66 -24.48 14.52 -2.62
C THR A 66 -24.62 15.79 -1.77
N THR A 67 -24.85 16.93 -2.41
CA THR A 67 -25.21 18.19 -1.73
C THR A 67 -26.41 18.01 -0.79
N ALA A 68 -27.37 17.16 -1.15
CA ALA A 68 -28.51 16.82 -0.29
C ALA A 68 -28.10 16.09 0.99
N THR A 69 -27.16 15.14 0.91
CA THR A 69 -26.62 14.42 2.08
C THR A 69 -25.91 15.40 3.03
N ILE A 70 -25.12 16.33 2.48
CA ILE A 70 -24.43 17.36 3.25
C ILE A 70 -25.43 18.31 3.93
N ALA A 71 -26.43 18.81 3.20
CA ALA A 71 -27.45 19.70 3.74
C ALA A 71 -28.25 19.03 4.87
N ARG A 72 -28.59 17.74 4.72
CA ARG A 72 -29.26 16.96 5.77
C ARG A 72 -28.42 16.86 7.04
N GLU A 73 -27.13 16.59 6.89
CA GLU A 73 -26.21 16.46 8.03
C GLU A 73 -26.00 17.80 8.74
N VAL A 74 -25.85 18.90 7.99
CA VAL A 74 -25.78 20.27 8.54
C VAL A 74 -27.06 20.62 9.30
N ALA A 75 -28.23 20.29 8.75
CA ALA A 75 -29.52 20.52 9.43
C ALA A 75 -29.66 19.68 10.71
N ALA A 76 -29.14 18.45 10.74
CA ALA A 76 -29.11 17.62 11.94
C ALA A 76 -28.21 18.22 13.04
N VAL A 77 -27.01 18.68 12.67
CA VAL A 77 -26.09 19.36 13.61
C VAL A 77 -26.70 20.64 14.17
N ARG A 78 -27.35 21.46 13.32
CA ARG A 78 -28.02 22.70 13.75
C ARG A 78 -29.16 22.41 14.73
N ARG A 79 -29.99 21.41 14.47
CA ARG A 79 -31.07 20.98 15.38
C ARG A 79 -30.53 20.47 16.72
N LYS A 80 -29.47 19.63 16.69
CA LYS A 80 -28.83 19.13 17.91
C LYS A 80 -28.26 20.27 18.77
N ARG A 81 -27.65 21.28 18.17
CA ARG A 81 -27.14 22.46 18.88
C ARG A 81 -28.26 23.34 19.43
N ALA A 82 -29.36 23.48 18.69
CA ALA A 82 -30.52 24.25 19.14
C ALA A 82 -31.24 23.60 20.33
N GLY A 83 -31.25 22.27 20.43
CA GLY A 83 -31.82 21.52 21.57
C GLY A 83 -30.91 21.39 22.80
N HIS A 84 -29.69 21.94 22.76
CA HIS A 84 -28.76 22.00 23.89
C HIS A 84 -28.65 23.40 24.51
N ARG A 85 -29.60 24.30 24.19
CA ARG A 85 -29.77 25.59 24.86
C ARG A 85 -30.96 25.57 25.79
#